data_AF-A0A410PV94-F1
#
_entry.id   AF-A0A410PV94-F1
#
_cell.length_a   1.000
_cell.length_b   1.000
_cell.length_c   1.000
_cell.angle_alpha   90.00
_cell.angle_beta   90.00
_cell.angle_gamma   90.00
#
_symmetry.space_group_name_H-M   'P 1'
#
loop_
_entity.id
_entity.type
_entity.pdbx_description
1 polymer ?
#
loop_
_entity_poly.entity_id
_entity_poly.type
_entity_poly.pdbx_seq_one_letter_code
_entity_poly.pdbx_strand_id
1 'polypeptide(L)' 'MAAKKELSFEEALEKLELSAESLKSEKVSLEDALKSFEQGIEYYNKCNTILNTAKQKIEVYSKQ' A
#
# COMPACT_ATOMS: atom_id res chain seq x y z
N MET A 1 -3.47 -2.15 25.49
CA MET A 1 -2.80 -2.69 24.29
C MET A 1 -3.54 -2.18 23.08
N ALA A 2 -2.96 -1.25 22.32
CA ALA A 2 -3.63 -0.67 21.16
C ALA A 2 -3.63 -1.70 20.02
N ALA A 3 -4.81 -2.16 19.61
CA ALA A 3 -4.98 -2.98 18.43
C ALA A 3 -4.42 -2.22 17.22
N LYS A 4 -3.40 -2.78 16.59
CA LYS A 4 -2.79 -2.24 15.37
C LYS A 4 -3.87 -2.31 14.29
N LYS A 5 -4.58 -1.21 14.06
CA LYS A 5 -5.66 -1.11 13.09
C LYS A 5 -5.05 -1.43 11.72
N GLU A 6 -5.54 -2.46 11.06
CA GLU A 6 -5.11 -2.74 9.69
C GLU A 6 -5.47 -1.54 8.81
N LEU A 7 -4.52 -1.11 7.98
CA LEU A 7 -4.73 0.02 7.07
C LEU A 7 -5.85 -0.34 6.11
N SER A 8 -6.80 0.57 5.93
CA SER A 8 -7.77 0.47 4.85
C SER A 8 -7.07 0.59 3.47
N PHE A 9 -7.79 0.22 2.41
CA PHE A 9 -7.27 0.35 1.04
C PHE A 9 -6.90 1.80 0.72
N GLU A 10 -7.78 2.74 1.07
CA GLU A 10 -7.57 4.17 0.83
C GLU A 10 -6.35 4.69 1.60
N GLU A 11 -6.18 4.31 2.86
CA GLU A 11 -5.00 4.70 3.65
C GLU A 11 -3.70 4.08 3.12
N ALA A 12 -3.75 2.83 2.65
CA ALA A 12 -2.58 2.19 2.06
C ALA A 12 -2.21 2.84 0.72
N LEU A 13 -3.20 3.22 -0.09
CA LEU A 13 -3.00 3.90 -1.36
C LEU A 13 -2.43 5.31 -1.15
N GLU A 14 -2.99 6.09 -0.23
CA GLU A 14 -2.48 7.43 0.11
C GLU A 14 -1.01 7.36 0.53
N LYS A 15 -0.65 6.41 1.40
CA LYS A 15 0.73 6.23 1.85
C LYS A 15 1.67 5.79 0.74
N LEU A 16 1.19 4.99 -0.21
CA LEU A 16 1.95 4.61 -1.40
C LEU A 16 2.23 5.84 -2.27
N GLU A 17 1.24 6.69 -2.50
CA GLU A 17 1.38 7.93 -3.27
C GLU A 17 2.37 8.89 -2.61
N LEU A 18 2.27 9.10 -1.31
CA LEU A 18 3.21 9.92 -0.54
C LEU A 18 4.65 9.38 -0.60
N SER A 19 4.81 8.06 -0.57
CA SER A 19 6.13 7.42 -0.70
C SER A 19 6.71 7.65 -2.10
N ALA A 20 5.86 7.58 -3.14
CA ALA A 20 6.24 7.85 -4.52
C ALA A 20 6.56 9.34 -4.77
N GLU A 21 5.83 10.26 -4.13
CA GLU A 21 6.15 11.70 -4.17
C GLU A 21 7.49 12.00 -3.49
N SER A 22 7.74 11.38 -2.34
CA SER A 22 9.02 11.52 -1.62
C SER A 22 10.20 11.06 -2.47
N LEU A 23 10.04 9.96 -3.22
CA LEU A 23 11.01 9.44 -4.17
C LEU A 23 11.26 10.36 -5.37
N LYS A 24 10.27 11.17 -5.78
CA LYS A 24 10.41 12.14 -6.89
C LYS A 24 11.10 13.44 -6.48
N SER A 25 11.27 13.68 -5.18
CA SER A 25 11.89 14.89 -4.68
C SER A 25 13.39 14.92 -5.02
N GLU A 26 13.85 15.99 -5.68
CA GLU A 26 15.27 16.17 -6.04
C GLU A 26 16.21 16.28 -4.82
N LYS A 27 15.65 16.44 -3.61
CA LYS A 27 16.40 16.57 -2.35
C LYS A 27 16.46 15.27 -1.53
N VAL A 28 15.91 14.17 -2.03
CA VAL A 28 15.92 12.89 -1.30
C VAL A 28 17.33 12.30 -1.31
N SER A 29 17.81 11.89 -0.13
CA SER A 29 19.08 11.16 -0.05
C SER A 29 18.91 9.74 -0.61
N LEU A 30 20.00 9.10 -1.04
CA LEU A 30 19.93 7.71 -1.53
C LEU A 30 19.35 6.76 -0.45
N GLU A 31 19.72 6.96 0.81
CA GLU A 31 19.22 6.16 1.92
C GLU A 31 17.73 6.38 2.16
N ASP A 32 17.26 7.63 2.10
CA ASP A 32 15.84 7.94 2.25
C ASP A 32 15.01 7.45 1.06
N ALA A 33 15.56 7.53 -0.16
CA ALA A 33 14.94 6.97 -1.35
C ALA A 33 14.75 5.46 -1.22
N LEU A 34 15.76 4.73 -0.73
CA LEU A 34 15.66 3.29 -0.48
C LEU A 34 14.59 2.97 0.57
N LYS A 35 14.54 3.72 1.68
CA LYS A 35 13.50 3.55 2.71
C LYS A 35 12.10 3.83 2.15
N SER A 36 11.91 4.93 1.43
CA SER A 36 10.63 5.26 0.80
C SER A 36 10.22 4.21 -0.23
N PHE A 37 11.17 3.62 -0.95
CA PHE A 37 10.90 2.52 -1.87
C PHE A 37 10.44 1.26 -1.14
N GLU A 38 11.16 0.83 -0.09
CA GLU A 38 10.75 -0.33 0.72
C GLU A 38 9.36 -0.15 1.35
N GLN A 39 9.08 1.04 1.89
CA GLN A 39 7.77 1.39 2.43
C GLN A 39 6.69 1.40 1.34
N GLY A 40 6.99 1.96 0.17
CA GLY A 40 6.10 1.92 -0.99
C GLY A 40 5.76 0.49 -1.40
N ILE A 41 6.74 -0.41 -1.46
CA ILE A 41 6.49 -1.83 -1.75
C ILE A 41 5.59 -2.47 -0.68
N GLU A 42 5.76 -2.14 0.60
CA GLU A 42 4.89 -2.63 1.66
C GLU A 42 3.43 -2.17 1.46
N TYR A 43 3.21 -0.89 1.18
CA TYR A 43 1.87 -0.35 0.93
C TYR A 43 1.23 -0.93 -0.34
N TYR A 44 2.01 -1.09 -1.41
CA TYR A 44 1.57 -1.75 -2.63
C TYR A 44 1.10 -3.18 -2.37
N ASN A 45 1.85 -3.96 -1.60
CA ASN A 45 1.48 -5.33 -1.24
C ASN A 45 0.18 -5.37 -0.42
N LYS A 46 -0.04 -4.41 0.48
CA LYS A 46 -1.31 -4.28 1.22
C LYS A 46 -2.47 -3.98 0.29
N CYS A 47 -2.33 -2.99 -0.60
CA CYS A 47 -3.34 -2.68 -1.61
C CYS A 47 -3.71 -3.91 -2.44
N ASN A 48 -2.70 -4.63 -2.95
CA ASN A 48 -2.90 -5.83 -3.75
C ASN A 48 -3.61 -6.94 -2.95
N THR A 49 -3.26 -7.11 -1.67
CA THR A 49 -3.93 -8.09 -0.79
C THR A 49 -5.40 -7.78 -0.58
N ILE A 50 -5.75 -6.51 -0.33
CA ILE A 50 -7.13 -6.07 -0.15
C ILE A 50 -7.93 -6.27 -1.44
N LEU A 51 -7.36 -5.86 -2.59
CA LEU A 51 -7.98 -6.04 -3.90
C LEU A 51 -8.18 -7.50 -4.25
N ASN A 52 -7.20 -8.37 -4.00
CA ASN A 52 -7.33 -9.81 -4.24
C ASN A 52 -8.42 -10.42 -3.36
N THR A 53 -8.49 -10.03 -2.09
CA THR A 53 -9.56 -10.47 -1.19
C THR A 53 -10.94 -10.04 -1.69
N ALA A 54 -11.06 -8.79 -2.16
CA ALA A 54 -12.30 -8.29 -2.75
C ALA A 54 -12.67 -9.05 -4.04
N LYS A 55 -11.70 -9.27 -4.93
CA LYS A 55 -11.89 -10.06 -6.16
C LYS A 55 -12.35 -11.48 -5.87
N GLN A 56 -11.70 -12.17 -4.94
CA GLN A 56 -12.10 -13.52 -4.54
C GLN A 56 -13.54 -13.57 -4.02
N LYS A 57 -13.94 -12.60 -3.19
CA LYS A 57 -15.34 -12.51 -2.72
C LYS A 57 -16.29 -12.34 -3.90
N ILE A 58 -16.00 -11.41 -4.82
CA ILE A 58 -16.82 -11.19 -6.01
C ILE A 58 -16.93 -12.47 -6.85
N GLU A 59 -15.82 -13.14 -7.13
CA GLU A 59 -15.83 -14.39 -7.91
C GLU A 59 -16.66 -15.51 -7.26
N VAL A 60 -16.63 -15.62 -5.93
CA VAL A 60 -17.46 -16.60 -5.21
C VAL A 60 -18.94 -16.27 -5.38
N TYR A 61 -19.34 -14.99 -5.27
CA TYR A 61 -20.73 -14.57 -5.44
C TYR A 61 -21.21 -14.59 -6.89
N SER A 62 -20.33 -14.35 -7.87
CA SER A 62 -20.67 -14.37 -9.30
C SER A 62 -20.79 -15.76 -9.92
N LYS A 63 -20.35 -16.81 -9.21
CA LYS A 63 -20.46 -18.22 -9.66
C LYS A 63 -21.66 -18.97 -9.04
N GLN A 64 -22.52 -18.27 -8.30
CA GLN A 64 -23.86 -18.75 -7.89
C GLN A 64 -24.91 -18.35 -8.92
#